data_AF-A0A356K558-F1
#
_entry.id   AF-A0A356K558-F1
#
_cell.length_a   1.000
_cell.length_b   1.000
_cell.length_c   1.000
_cell.angle_alpha   90.00
_cell.angle_beta   90.00
_cell.angle_gamma   90.00
#
_symmetry.space_group_name_H-M   'P 1'
#
loop_
_entity.id
_entity.type
_entity.pdbx_description
1 polymer ?
#
loop_
_entity_poly.entity_id
_entity_poly.type
_entity_poly.pdbx_seq_one_letter_code
_entity_poly.pdbx_strand_id
1 'polypeptide(L)'
;MWYYILGRVDNIMTKKDKRRITLLFMIMIPLLVLFVSRMFSYWSVIITNINEKKELETKYKEILEKEDLLKSEINKLQDKEYVARYAREKLLYSKDGEIIIKMD
;
A
#
# COMPACT_ATOMS: atom_id res chain seq x y z
N MET A 1 -34.59 8.49 -37.88
CA MET A 1 -34.28 7.08 -37.56
C MET A 1 -34.78 6.66 -36.18
N TRP A 2 -34.50 7.43 -35.13
CA TRP A 2 -34.94 7.16 -33.75
C TRP A 2 -36.46 7.06 -33.57
N TYR A 3 -37.22 7.94 -34.21
CA TYR A 3 -38.69 7.93 -34.17
C TYR A 3 -39.31 6.66 -34.77
N TYR A 4 -38.64 6.08 -35.77
CA TYR A 4 -39.09 4.87 -36.46
C TYR A 4 -38.89 3.61 -35.60
N ILE A 5 -37.88 3.63 -34.72
CA ILE A 5 -37.58 2.54 -33.79
C ILE A 5 -38.59 2.55 -32.64
N LEU A 6 -38.88 3.73 -32.07
CA LEU A 6 -39.88 3.87 -30.99
C LEU A 6 -41.28 3.44 -31.47
N GLY A 7 -41.72 3.94 -32.63
CA GLY A 7 -43.05 3.60 -33.18
C GLY A 7 -43.21 2.12 -33.56
N ARG A 8 -42.12 1.43 -33.91
CA ARG A 8 -42.13 -0.02 -34.18
C ARG A 8 -42.29 -0.84 -32.88
N VAL A 9 -41.62 -0.44 -31.80
CA VAL A 9 -41.76 -1.08 -30.48
C VAL A 9 -43.19 -0.96 -29.97
N ASP A 10 -43.84 0.18 -30.22
CA ASP A 10 -45.21 0.43 -29.76
C ASP A 10 -46.26 -0.48 -30.40
N ASN A 11 -46.01 -1.00 -31.60
CA ASN A 11 -46.90 -1.90 -32.35
C ASN A 11 -46.68 -3.39 -32.00
N ILE A 12 -45.49 -3.75 -31.50
CA ILE A 12 -45.13 -5.12 -31.10
C ILE A 12 -45.61 -5.41 -29.66
N MET A 13 -45.59 -4.39 -28.80
CA MET A 13 -45.82 -4.51 -27.37
C MET A 13 -47.27 -4.14 -26.99
N THR A 14 -48.03 -5.10 -26.46
CA THR A 14 -49.38 -4.82 -25.97
C THR A 14 -49.32 -3.91 -24.72
N LYS A 15 -50.38 -3.14 -24.44
CA LYS A 15 -50.45 -2.24 -23.26
C LYS A 15 -50.11 -2.94 -21.93
N LYS A 16 -50.42 -4.23 -21.82
CA LYS A 16 -50.10 -5.10 -20.66
C LYS A 16 -48.60 -5.32 -20.49
N ASP A 17 -47.87 -5.53 -21.58
CA ASP A 17 -46.43 -5.80 -21.53
C ASP A 17 -45.62 -4.53 -21.26
N LYS A 18 -46.07 -3.38 -21.78
CA LYS A 18 -45.50 -2.07 -21.42
C LYS A 18 -45.59 -1.82 -19.92
N ARG A 19 -46.73 -2.12 -19.28
CA ARG A 19 -46.91 -1.99 -17.82
C ARG A 19 -46.00 -2.92 -17.02
N ARG A 20 -45.74 -4.14 -17.50
CA ARG A 20 -44.83 -5.09 -16.84
C ARG A 20 -43.38 -4.60 -16.89
N ILE A 21 -42.95 -4.11 -18.05
CA ILE A 21 -41.61 -3.58 -18.23
C ILE A 21 -41.40 -2.31 -17.41
N THR A 22 -42.37 -1.39 -17.35
CA THR A 22 -42.24 -0.19 -16.53
C THR A 22 -42.13 -0.47 -15.04
N LEU A 23 -42.87 -1.47 -14.53
CA LEU A 23 -42.76 -1.93 -13.13
C LEU A 23 -41.38 -2.55 -12.85
N LEU A 24 -40.83 -3.31 -13.79
CA LEU A 24 -39.50 -3.90 -13.66
C LEU A 24 -38.41 -2.81 -13.60
N PHE A 25 -38.48 -1.80 -14.47
CA PHE A 25 -37.55 -0.67 -14.43
C PHE A 25 -37.68 0.15 -13.14
N MET A 26 -38.89 0.34 -12.63
CA MET A 26 -39.12 1.05 -11.37
C MET A 26 -38.41 0.39 -10.18
N ILE A 27 -38.21 -0.93 -10.21
CA ILE A 27 -37.47 -1.68 -9.17
C ILE A 27 -35.98 -1.75 -9.49
N MET A 28 -35.62 -1.92 -10.76
CA MET A 28 -34.21 -2.07 -11.17
C MET A 28 -33.40 -0.78 -11.03
N ILE A 29 -33.99 0.37 -11.33
CA ILE A 29 -33.31 1.67 -11.24
C ILE A 29 -32.82 1.96 -9.81
N PRO A 30 -33.65 1.91 -8.74
CA PRO A 30 -33.16 2.15 -7.38
C PRO A 30 -32.13 1.10 -6.94
N LEU A 31 -32.28 -0.16 -7.38
CA LEU A 31 -31.29 -1.21 -7.09
C LEU A 31 -29.91 -0.86 -7.66
N LEU A 32 -29.87 -0.40 -8.91
CA LEU A 32 -28.63 0.03 -9.57
C LEU A 32 -28.02 1.25 -8.89
N VAL A 33 -28.83 2.23 -8.49
CA VAL A 33 -28.35 3.43 -7.77
C VAL A 33 -27.72 3.05 -6.42
N LEU A 34 -28.35 2.14 -5.67
CA LEU A 34 -27.79 1.62 -4.42
C LEU A 34 -26.49 0.83 -4.66
N PHE A 35 -26.41 0.05 -5.73
CA PHE A 35 -25.20 -0.70 -6.07
C PHE A 35 -24.04 0.23 -6.44
N VAL A 36 -24.28 1.20 -7.32
CA VAL A 36 -23.25 2.15 -7.78
C VAL A 36 -22.75 3.01 -6.63
N SER A 37 -23.64 3.49 -5.76
CA SER A 37 -23.24 4.30 -4.59
C SER A 37 -22.32 3.52 -3.63
N ARG A 38 -22.62 2.24 -3.36
CA ARG A 38 -21.74 1.34 -2.58
C ARG A 38 -20.38 1.16 -3.27
N MET A 39 -20.37 0.98 -4.58
CA MET A 39 -19.15 0.76 -5.35
C MET A 39 -18.18 1.95 -5.27
N PHE A 40 -18.68 3.18 -5.33
CA PHE A 40 -17.87 4.39 -5.16
C PHE A 40 -17.25 4.48 -3.76
N SER A 41 -18.00 4.14 -2.71
CA SER A 41 -17.48 4.13 -1.34
C SER A 41 -16.31 3.15 -1.18
N TYR A 42 -16.44 1.94 -1.74
CA TYR A 42 -15.37 0.95 -1.68
C TYR A 42 -14.16 1.32 -2.53
N TRP A 43 -14.35 1.99 -3.67
CA TRP A 43 -13.23 2.41 -4.52
C TRP A 43 -12.22 3.30 -3.77
N SER A 44 -12.73 4.26 -2.99
CA SER A 44 -11.89 5.15 -2.18
C SER A 44 -11.10 4.37 -1.11
N VAL A 45 -11.75 3.43 -0.43
CA VAL A 45 -11.09 2.60 0.60
C VAL A 45 -10.05 1.65 0.00
N ILE A 46 -10.32 1.12 -1.20
CA ILE A 46 -9.37 0.24 -1.90
C ILE A 46 -8.09 1.02 -2.26
N ILE A 47 -8.22 2.24 -2.78
CA ILE A 47 -7.04 3.03 -3.17
C ILE A 47 -6.21 3.45 -1.95
N THR A 48 -6.85 3.81 -0.83
CA THR A 48 -6.12 4.11 0.42
C THR A 48 -5.38 2.90 0.94
N ASN A 49 -6.03 1.72 0.98
CA ASN A 49 -5.41 0.49 1.45
C ASN A 49 -4.23 0.05 0.57
N ILE A 50 -4.31 0.26 -0.75
CA ILE A 50 -3.19 -0.03 -1.67
C ILE A 50 -1.98 0.87 -1.36
N ASN A 51 -2.23 2.17 -1.14
CA ASN A 51 -1.17 3.12 -0.81
C ASN A 51 -0.54 2.81 0.55
N GLU A 52 -1.36 2.56 1.57
CA GLU A 52 -0.89 2.16 2.91
C GLU A 52 -0.07 0.88 2.84
N LYS A 53 -0.55 -0.14 2.11
CA LYS A 53 0.19 -1.39 1.91
C LYS A 53 1.58 -1.13 1.31
N LYS A 54 1.67 -0.29 0.28
CA LYS A 54 2.93 0.06 -0.36
C LYS A 54 3.87 0.80 0.60
N GLU A 55 3.35 1.71 1.42
CA GLU A 55 4.13 2.41 2.44
C GLU A 55 4.67 1.45 3.50
N LEU A 56 3.81 0.55 4.02
CA LEU A 56 4.20 -0.45 5.00
C LEU A 56 5.24 -1.43 4.44
N GLU A 57 5.09 -1.88 3.19
CA GLU A 57 6.09 -2.74 2.53
C GLU A 57 7.45 -2.06 2.39
N THR A 58 7.45 -0.76 2.10
CA THR A 58 8.70 0.03 2.02
C THR A 58 9.35 0.13 3.38
N LYS A 59 8.60 0.52 4.42
CA LYS A 59 9.10 0.58 5.81
C LYS A 59 9.61 -0.76 6.29
N TYR A 60 8.93 -1.85 5.95
CA TYR A 60 9.34 -3.19 6.29
C TYR A 60 10.71 -3.54 5.68
N LYS A 61 10.91 -3.23 4.39
CA LYS A 61 12.22 -3.42 3.73
C LYS A 61 13.33 -2.59 4.37
N GLU A 62 13.06 -1.32 4.66
CA GLU A 62 14.04 -0.45 5.33
C GLU A 62 14.45 -0.99 6.71
N ILE A 63 13.51 -1.52 7.47
CA ILE A 63 13.79 -2.13 8.78
C ILE A 63 14.62 -3.40 8.60
N LEU A 64 14.29 -4.23 7.61
CA LEU A 64 15.02 -5.46 7.33
C LEU A 64 16.48 -5.17 6.94
N GLU A 65 16.71 -4.19 6.07
CA GLU A 65 18.05 -3.74 5.69
C GLU A 65 18.84 -3.20 6.89
N LYS A 66 18.19 -2.41 7.76
CA LYS A 66 18.80 -1.93 9.01
C LYS A 66 19.16 -3.08 9.95
N GLU A 67 18.29 -4.08 10.08
CA GLU A 67 18.57 -5.26 10.91
C GLU A 67 19.80 -6.01 10.39
N ASP A 68 19.90 -6.24 9.07
CA ASP A 68 21.03 -6.92 8.45
C ASP A 68 22.34 -6.13 8.60
N LEU A 69 22.29 -4.81 8.43
CA LEU A 69 23.43 -3.92 8.66
C LEU A 69 23.90 -4.00 10.12
N LEU A 70 22.98 -3.91 11.08
CA LEU A 70 23.29 -4.00 12.50
C LEU A 70 23.83 -5.38 12.88
N LYS A 71 23.29 -6.47 12.33
CA LYS A 71 23.84 -7.83 12.53
C LYS A 71 25.27 -7.93 12.00
N SER A 72 25.54 -7.39 10.81
CA SER A 72 26.89 -7.34 10.26
C SER A 72 27.83 -6.51 11.15
N GLU A 73 27.36 -5.39 11.69
CA GLU A 73 28.14 -4.56 12.61
C GLU A 73 28.41 -5.27 13.95
N ILE A 74 27.42 -5.96 14.52
CA ILE A 74 27.58 -6.82 15.70
C ILE A 74 28.62 -7.91 15.43
N ASN A 75 28.57 -8.58 14.28
CA ASN A 75 29.57 -9.60 13.92
C ASN A 75 30.98 -9.02 13.84
N LYS A 76 31.13 -7.81 13.29
CA LYS A 76 32.43 -7.10 13.30
C LYS A 76 32.87 -6.74 14.72
N LEU A 77 31.94 -6.30 15.57
CA LEU A 77 32.20 -5.99 16.98
C LEU A 77 32.44 -7.23 17.86
N GLN A 78 32.08 -8.43 17.42
CA GLN A 78 32.44 -9.67 18.14
C GLN A 78 33.91 -10.08 17.90
N ASP A 79 34.53 -9.58 16.85
CA ASP A 79 35.95 -9.80 16.59
C ASP A 79 36.81 -8.93 17.52
N LYS A 80 37.47 -9.57 18.49
CA LYS A 80 38.36 -8.90 19.46
C LYS A 80 39.45 -8.08 18.79
N GLU A 81 39.95 -8.49 17.62
CA GLU A 81 41.00 -7.77 16.91
C GLU A 81 40.44 -6.50 16.26
N TYR A 82 39.23 -6.58 15.69
CA TYR A 82 38.50 -5.44 15.15
C TYR A 82 38.14 -4.41 16.24
N VAL A 83 37.62 -4.86 17.40
CA VAL A 83 37.30 -3.98 18.54
C VAL A 83 38.54 -3.29 19.07
N ALA A 84 39.65 -4.02 19.21
CA ALA A 84 40.90 -3.43 19.66
C ALA A 84 41.45 -2.40 18.65
N ARG A 85 41.30 -2.64 17.33
CA ARG A 85 41.70 -1.68 16.30
C ARG A 85 40.78 -0.45 16.26
N TYR A 86 39.48 -0.64 16.37
CA TYR A 86 38.49 0.44 16.44
C TYR A 86 38.71 1.33 17.67
N ALA A 87 38.98 0.73 18.85
CA ALA A 87 39.29 1.47 20.06
C ALA A 87 40.60 2.29 19.91
N ARG A 88 41.62 1.75 19.23
CA ARG A 88 42.85 2.49 18.90
C ARG A 88 42.60 3.64 17.93
N GLU A 89 41.88 3.42 16.84
CA GLU A 89 41.67 4.43 15.77
C GLU A 89 40.66 5.52 16.13
N LYS A 90 39.55 5.16 16.78
CA LYS A 90 38.43 6.08 17.04
C LYS A 90 38.37 6.60 18.47
N LEU A 91 38.86 5.81 19.43
CA LEU A 91 38.78 6.15 20.86
C LEU A 91 40.16 6.44 21.48
N LEU A 92 41.23 6.47 20.66
CA LEU A 92 42.61 6.74 21.09
C LEU A 92 43.08 5.83 22.25
N TYR A 93 42.52 4.63 22.38
CA TYR A 93 42.98 3.66 23.37
C TYR A 93 44.36 3.11 22.98
N SER A 94 45.20 2.82 23.98
CA SER A 94 46.51 2.20 23.79
C SER A 94 46.50 0.76 24.30
N LYS A 95 47.34 -0.10 23.72
CA LYS A 95 47.56 -1.46 24.23
C LYS A 95 48.32 -1.41 25.57
N ASP A 96 48.25 -2.46 26.38
CA ASP A 96 49.10 -2.61 27.58
C ASP A 96 50.58 -2.41 27.18
N GLY A 97 51.17 -1.29 27.64
CA GLY A 97 52.53 -0.86 27.33
C GLY A 97 52.68 0.38 26.42
N GLU A 98 51.60 0.96 25.90
CA GLU A 98 51.64 2.14 25.01
C GLU A 98 51.14 3.42 25.73
N ILE A 99 51.80 4.57 25.49
CA ILE A 99 51.52 5.86 26.15
C ILE A 99 50.67 6.75 25.22
N ILE A 100 49.51 7.21 25.69
CA ILE A 100 48.69 8.18 24.97
C ILE A 100 49.27 9.59 25.23
N ILE A 101 49.90 10.17 24.21
CA ILE A 101 50.41 11.55 24.28
C ILE A 101 49.29 12.49 23.83
N LYS A 102 48.65 13.18 24.78
CA LYS A 102 47.84 14.37 24.49
C LYS A 102 48.79 15.56 24.42
N MET A 103 48.92 16.17 23.24
CA MET A 103 49.50 17.50 23.13
C MET A 103 48.36 18.50 23.33
N ASP A 104 48.41 19.23 24.43
CA ASP A 104 47.59 20.45 24.65
C ASP A 104 48.10 21.59 23.75
#